data_AF-A0A7G3G5Q0-F1
#
_entry.id   AF-A0A7G3G5Q0-F1
#
_cell.length_a   1.000
_cell.length_b   1.000
_cell.length_c   1.000
_cell.angle_alpha   90.00
_cell.angle_beta   90.00
_cell.angle_gamma   90.00
#
_symmetry.space_group_name_H-M   'P 1'
#
loop_
_entity.id
_entity.type
_entity.pdbx_description
1 polymer ?
#
loop_
_entity_poly.entity_id
_entity_poly.type
_entity_poly.pdbx_seq_one_letter_code
_entity_poly.pdbx_strand_id
1 'polypeptide(L)'
;MSIASPVNHSQALSTLISDISGSDSDVISLDDRLLQAYAQRTVATEIDKNEVMQRFSQPETLSDPAALFDLQVRTSNYNLEVSMISTLTRKAVSAVESLLRS
;
A
#
# COMPACT_ATOMS: atom_id res chain seq x y z
N MET A 1 28.20 -10.29 36.03
CA MET A 1 28.32 -11.65 35.45
C MET A 1 26.93 -12.16 35.10
N SER A 2 26.78 -12.62 33.86
CA SER A 2 25.75 -13.47 33.23
C SER A 2 24.45 -13.78 33.99
N ILE A 3 23.30 -13.65 33.31
CA ILE A 3 22.71 -14.79 32.57
C ILE A 3 21.70 -14.29 31.53
N ALA A 4 22.00 -14.59 30.26
CA ALA A 4 21.11 -14.41 29.14
C ALA A 4 19.95 -15.42 29.25
N SER A 5 18.72 -14.92 29.17
CA SER A 5 17.51 -15.72 29.12
C SER A 5 17.48 -16.54 27.82
N PRO A 6 17.23 -17.87 27.86
CA PRO A 6 17.16 -18.67 26.65
C PRO A 6 15.88 -18.31 25.88
N VAL A 7 16.03 -17.90 24.62
CA VAL A 7 14.92 -17.67 23.68
C VAL A 7 14.19 -19.00 23.50
N ASN A 8 12.91 -19.03 23.87
CA ASN A 8 12.10 -20.23 23.88
C ASN A 8 11.62 -20.54 22.45
N HIS A 9 12.38 -21.38 21.74
CA HIS A 9 12.15 -21.69 20.31
C HIS A 9 10.78 -22.34 20.04
N SER A 10 10.18 -22.95 21.06
CA SER A 10 8.81 -23.50 20.98
C SER A 10 7.75 -22.42 20.78
N GLN A 11 7.93 -21.24 21.38
CA GLN A 11 7.00 -20.12 21.27
C GLN A 11 7.05 -19.53 19.86
N ALA A 12 8.26 -19.37 19.30
CA ALA A 12 8.47 -18.86 17.94
C ALA A 12 7.89 -19.80 16.87
N LEU A 13 8.00 -21.11 17.07
CA LEU A 13 7.39 -22.11 16.18
C LEU A 13 5.86 -22.07 16.25
N SER A 14 5.30 -21.87 17.45
CA SER A 14 3.86 -21.79 17.64
C SER A 14 3.24 -20.56 16.96
N THR A 15 3.91 -19.39 16.99
CA THR A 15 3.46 -18.19 16.27
C THR A 15 3.51 -18.39 14.75
N LEU A 16 4.55 -19.05 14.24
CA LEU A 16 4.67 -19.34 12.81
C LEU A 16 3.58 -20.34 12.34
N ILE A 17 3.24 -21.34 13.16
CA ILE A 17 2.20 -22.32 12.85
C ILE A 17 0.79 -21.68 12.87
N SER A 18 0.54 -20.72 13.75
CA SER A 18 -0.70 -19.94 13.76
C SER A 18 -0.86 -19.03 12.54
N ASP A 19 0.25 -18.54 11.97
CA ASP A 19 0.24 -17.73 10.74
C ASP A 19 0.04 -18.58 9.47
N ILE A 20 0.44 -19.86 9.53
CA ILE A 20 0.32 -20.83 8.41
C ILE A 20 -1.03 -21.59 8.44
N SER A 21 -1.66 -21.73 9.61
CA SER A 21 -3.00 -22.31 9.73
C SER A 21 -4.00 -21.30 9.19
N GLY A 22 -4.28 -21.47 7.89
CA GLY A 22 -5.01 -20.55 7.05
C GLY A 22 -6.19 -19.88 7.75
N SER A 23 -6.23 -18.56 7.57
CA SER A 23 -7.46 -17.80 7.68
C SER A 23 -8.58 -18.58 7.01
N ASP A 24 -9.48 -19.12 7.84
CA ASP A 24 -10.83 -19.47 7.42
C ASP A 24 -11.28 -18.34 6.51
N SER A 25 -11.63 -18.69 5.26
CA SER A 25 -12.04 -17.72 4.25
C SER A 25 -13.35 -17.09 4.72
N ASP A 26 -13.24 -16.07 5.55
CA ASP A 26 -14.36 -15.24 5.97
C ASP A 26 -14.95 -14.65 4.69
N VAL A 27 -16.24 -14.88 4.48
CA VAL A 27 -16.93 -14.45 3.28
C VAL A 27 -17.13 -12.95 3.40
N ILE A 28 -16.09 -12.18 3.04
CA ILE A 28 -16.11 -10.72 3.07
C ILE A 28 -17.00 -10.23 1.93
N SER A 29 -17.95 -9.34 2.26
CA SER A 29 -18.78 -8.65 1.27
C SER A 29 -17.91 -7.91 0.25
N LEU A 30 -18.33 -7.87 -1.01
CA LEU A 30 -17.65 -7.06 -2.03
C LEU A 30 -17.59 -5.58 -1.62
N ASP A 31 -18.62 -5.08 -0.93
CA ASP A 31 -18.66 -3.70 -0.43
C ASP A 31 -17.61 -3.47 0.66
N ASP A 32 -17.50 -4.39 1.62
CA ASP A 32 -16.49 -4.31 2.68
C ASP A 32 -15.08 -4.44 2.11
N ARG A 33 -14.89 -5.32 1.12
CA ARG A 33 -13.62 -5.49 0.43
C ARG A 33 -13.24 -4.23 -0.38
N LEU A 34 -14.22 -3.59 -1.02
CA LEU A 34 -14.01 -2.32 -1.72
C LEU A 34 -13.66 -1.22 -0.75
N LEU A 35 -14.40 -1.09 0.36
CA LEU A 35 -14.16 -0.09 1.39
C LEU A 35 -12.77 -0.24 2.00
N GLN A 36 -12.37 -1.48 2.33
CA GLN A 36 -11.05 -1.79 2.85
C GLN A 36 -9.95 -1.46 1.82
N ALA A 37 -10.11 -1.89 0.57
CA ALA A 37 -9.16 -1.59 -0.50
C ALA A 37 -9.03 -0.09 -0.74
N TYR A 38 -10.14 0.65 -0.74
CA TYR A 38 -10.16 2.10 -0.87
C TYR A 38 -9.43 2.77 0.29
N ALA A 39 -9.79 2.45 1.54
CA ALA A 39 -9.17 3.03 2.73
C ALA A 39 -7.65 2.78 2.76
N GLN A 40 -7.22 1.54 2.49
CA GLN A 40 -5.79 1.20 2.41
C GLN A 40 -5.09 2.01 1.32
N ARG A 41 -5.71 2.14 0.15
CA ARG A 41 -5.11 2.87 -0.97
C ARG A 41 -5.01 4.36 -0.70
N THR A 42 -6.07 4.98 -0.17
CA THR A 42 -6.07 6.40 0.18
C THR A 42 -5.00 6.72 1.22
N VAL A 43 -4.85 5.90 2.25
CA VAL A 43 -3.80 6.09 3.27
C VAL A 43 -2.41 5.96 2.66
N ALA A 44 -2.15 4.93 1.85
CA ALA A 44 -0.86 4.76 1.18
C ALA A 44 -0.53 5.94 0.25
N THR A 45 -1.50 6.36 -0.58
CA THR A 45 -1.36 7.49 -1.51
C THR A 45 -1.07 8.81 -0.79
N GLU A 46 -1.74 9.09 0.34
CA GLU A 46 -1.48 10.31 1.12
C GLU A 46 -0.13 10.27 1.85
N ILE A 47 0.29 9.10 2.35
CA ILE A 47 1.64 8.92 2.93
C ILE A 47 2.71 9.19 1.88
N ASP A 48 2.61 8.58 0.70
CA ASP A 48 3.58 8.75 -0.38
C ASP A 48 3.68 10.21 -0.82
N LYS A 49 2.53 10.85 -1.02
CA LYS A 49 2.47 12.28 -1.37
C LYS A 49 3.11 13.16 -0.29
N ASN A 50 2.82 12.92 0.99
CA ASN A 50 3.40 13.69 2.08
C ASN A 50 4.92 13.48 2.17
N GLU A 51 5.40 12.26 1.97
CA GLU A 51 6.84 11.99 2.01
C GLU A 51 7.58 12.69 0.86
N VAL A 52 7.01 12.66 -0.35
CA VAL A 52 7.53 13.41 -1.51
C VAL A 52 7.57 14.91 -1.16
N MET A 53 6.49 15.49 -0.61
CA MET A 53 6.43 16.93 -0.27
C MET A 53 7.40 17.33 0.86
N GLN A 54 7.61 16.45 1.83
CA GLN A 54 8.52 16.68 2.94
C GLN A 54 9.98 16.71 2.45
N ARG A 55 10.34 15.86 1.48
CA ARG A 55 11.65 15.86 0.83
C ARG A 55 11.90 17.11 -0.03
N PHE A 56 10.89 17.62 -0.72
CA PHE A 56 10.95 18.92 -1.42
C PHE A 56 11.17 20.10 -0.47
N SER A 57 10.70 20.00 0.78
CA SER A 57 10.83 21.06 1.78
C SER A 57 12.21 21.10 2.45
N GLN A 58 13.09 20.13 2.17
CA GLN A 58 14.45 20.05 2.71
C GLN A 58 15.46 20.62 1.69
N PRO A 59 16.18 21.71 2.00
CA PRO A 59 17.12 22.36 1.08
C PRO A 59 18.27 21.45 0.60
N GLU A 60 18.71 20.53 1.46
CA GLU A 60 19.76 19.55 1.19
C GLU A 60 19.39 18.62 0.02
N THR A 61 18.13 18.18 -0.06
CA THR A 61 17.62 17.28 -1.10
C THR A 61 17.61 17.92 -2.49
N LEU A 62 17.43 19.25 -2.55
CA LEU A 62 17.40 20.00 -3.81
C LEU A 62 18.80 20.30 -4.35
N SER A 63 19.84 20.03 -3.55
CA SER A 63 21.23 20.33 -3.86
C SER A 63 22.00 19.09 -4.37
N ASP A 64 21.43 17.89 -4.20
CA ASP A 64 22.01 16.61 -4.63
C ASP A 64 21.28 16.04 -5.86
N PRO A 65 21.96 15.90 -7.01
CA PRO A 65 21.39 15.29 -8.22
C PRO A 65 20.87 13.86 -8.02
N ALA A 66 21.48 13.05 -7.15
CA ALA A 66 21.02 11.69 -6.89
C ALA A 66 19.69 11.68 -6.13
N ALA A 67 19.57 12.54 -5.11
CA ALA A 67 18.32 12.74 -4.36
C ALA A 67 17.19 13.28 -5.25
N LEU A 68 17.50 14.19 -6.19
CA LEU A 68 16.53 14.68 -7.17
C LEU A 68 16.03 13.59 -8.13
N PHE A 69 16.92 12.68 -8.56
CA PHE A 69 16.53 11.54 -9.40
C PHE A 69 15.59 10.57 -8.66
N ASP A 70 15.89 10.23 -7.40
CA ASP A 70 15.01 9.39 -6.57
C ASP A 70 13.62 10.03 -6.42
N LEU A 71 13.58 11.33 -6.13
CA LEU A 71 12.34 12.09 -6.01
C LEU A 71 11.51 12.09 -7.31
N GLN A 72 12.18 12.23 -8.46
CA GLN A 72 11.54 12.15 -9.78
C GLN A 72 10.93 10.77 -10.03
N VAL A 73 11.67 9.69 -9.73
CA VAL A 73 11.19 8.31 -9.88
C VAL A 73 9.94 8.09 -9.02
N ARG A 74 9.99 8.49 -7.75
CA ARG A 74 8.86 8.36 -6.83
C ARG A 74 7.63 9.14 -7.30
N THR A 75 7.83 10.38 -7.76
CA THR A 75 6.75 11.20 -8.32
C THR A 75 6.14 10.56 -9.56
N SER A 76 6.97 9.98 -10.44
CA SER A 76 6.50 9.25 -11.62
C SER A 76 5.69 8.00 -11.25
N ASN A 77 6.14 7.22 -10.26
CA ASN A 77 5.43 6.03 -9.80
C ASN A 77 4.05 6.38 -9.23
N TYR A 78 3.97 7.41 -8.38
CA TYR A 78 2.71 7.95 -7.88
C TYR A 78 1.76 8.35 -9.03
N ASN A 79 2.28 9.08 -10.03
CA ASN A 79 1.46 9.53 -11.16
C ASN A 79 0.90 8.35 -11.98
N LEU A 80 1.73 7.35 -12.27
CA LEU A 80 1.33 6.15 -13.00
C LEU A 80 0.25 5.37 -12.23
N GLU A 81 0.45 5.19 -10.94
CA GLU A 81 -0.46 4.44 -10.08
C GLU A 81 -1.84 5.09 -10.02
N VAL A 82 -1.92 6.38 -9.70
CA VAL A 82 -3.18 7.12 -9.61
C VAL A 82 -3.89 7.14 -10.97
N SER A 83 -3.15 7.34 -12.06
CA SER A 83 -3.70 7.34 -13.41
C SER A 83 -4.29 5.98 -13.81
N MET A 84 -3.61 4.89 -13.44
CA MET A 84 -4.08 3.53 -13.71
C MET A 84 -5.37 3.22 -12.93
N ILE A 85 -5.41 3.53 -11.64
CA ILE A 85 -6.60 3.33 -10.80
C ILE A 85 -7.79 4.13 -11.36
N SER A 86 -7.58 5.40 -11.71
CA SER A 86 -8.61 6.25 -12.31
C SER A 86 -9.13 5.67 -13.63
N THR A 87 -8.22 5.22 -14.49
CA THR A 87 -8.56 4.64 -15.79
C THR A 87 -9.36 3.35 -15.63
N LEU A 88 -8.90 2.43 -14.78
CA LEU A 88 -9.58 1.16 -14.52
C LEU A 88 -10.96 1.37 -13.89
N THR A 89 -11.05 2.26 -12.91
CA THR A 89 -12.33 2.64 -12.27
C THR A 89 -13.31 3.14 -13.31
N ARG A 90 -12.89 4.08 -14.16
CA ARG A 90 -13.75 4.62 -15.22
C ARG A 90 -14.19 3.55 -16.21
N LYS A 91 -13.30 2.64 -16.62
CA LYS A 91 -13.64 1.54 -17.53
C LYS A 91 -14.63 0.55 -16.90
N ALA A 92 -14.46 0.22 -15.63
CA ALA A 92 -15.38 -0.65 -14.91
C ALA A 92 -16.78 -0.04 -14.81
N VAL A 93 -16.88 1.24 -14.42
CA VAL A 93 -18.16 1.96 -14.35
C VAL A 93 -18.83 2.02 -15.72
N SER A 94 -18.11 2.37 -16.78
CA SER A 94 -18.66 2.39 -18.14
C SER A 94 -19.15 1.02 -18.62
N ALA A 95 -18.50 -0.07 -18.22
CA ALA A 95 -18.97 -1.42 -18.54
C ALA A 95 -20.30 -1.73 -17.83
N VAL A 96 -20.42 -1.38 -16.54
CA VAL A 96 -21.67 -1.54 -15.77
C VAL A 96 -22.79 -0.70 -16.38
N GLU A 97 -22.53 0.58 -16.70
CA GLU A 97 -23.50 1.46 -17.35
C GLU A 97 -23.98 0.91 -18.70
N SER A 98 -23.07 0.32 -19.48
CA SER A 98 -23.41 -0.30 -20.75
C SER A 98 -24.34 -1.50 -20.58
N LEU A 99 -24.11 -2.33 -19.57
CA LEU A 99 -24.95 -3.50 -19.27
C LEU A 99 -26.32 -3.11 -18.72
N LEU A 100 -26.42 -2.02 -17.95
CA LEU A 100 -27.69 -1.53 -17.39
C LEU A 100 -28.58 -0.84 -18.43
N ARG A 101 -27.99 -0.37 -19.54
CA ARG A 101 -28.72 0.35 -20.60
C ARG A 101 -29.18 -0.56 -21.74
N SER A 102 -28.62 -1.76 -21.86
CA SER A 102 -29.05 -2.80 -22.82
C SER A 102 -30.25 -3.56 -22.30
#